data_AF-A0A2D9IJ23-F1
#
_entry.id   AF-A0A2D9IJ23-F1
#
_cell.length_a   1.000
_cell.length_b   1.000
_cell.length_c   1.000
_cell.angle_alpha   90.00
_cell.angle_beta   90.00
_cell.angle_gamma   90.00
#
_symmetry.space_group_name_H-M   'P 1'
#
loop_
_entity.id
_entity.type
_entity.pdbx_description
1 polymer ?
#
loop_
_entity_poly.entity_id
_entity_poly.type
_entity_poly.pdbx_seq_one_letter_code
_entity_poly.pdbx_strand_id
1 'polypeptide(L)'
;MDPKDFMIYKRLVLLLAWTVLWGSFAVDQLLFTYAHMQSRNIYGDKVMIERDGMKFLVDKDLVANEKIENPPVSCGEKDTWEKYLTFQFDFETSEMKVVFTGDIEDLKGVKRLSLKQNPVSTSWKQSGFDYLNYKTINFELDNNNIKIPISISRSKYESPYFVDFIFEAYTGGVGRDLLCYKSKVLSLNNANYKHYTPPKAFFIDGVLSDPHIKYPVIGKEFEDELRYIEEVVDKNSYNHLHPTLPPVEESTVALLHADNGYFLSTEWLVSQSLYIEKITEEIVIGLYGDVLQSDLEHLERLLTAIRVVAPTVKISYSTNDKYVTLPIHFAKCTKEFSDMFNDCYDNAAGYFHPNSDPEHGWIWVDSKHTGDFRLSILTHELGHALGLNHNFCHSSVMSYSKFSDDNIYFEHIDLMMLHAIHHPDLQGRKGVISTNDYVDQFDLNRDKIEQYKEDIATTCHKKPSEYDFLVDIQTKSY
;
A
#
# COMPACT_ATOMS: atom_id res chain seq x y z
N MET A 1 54.35 58.83 3.65
CA MET A 1 53.07 58.20 3.29
C MET A 1 52.05 58.69 4.31
N ASP A 2 50.98 59.35 3.86
CA ASP A 2 49.99 59.99 4.73
C ASP A 2 49.28 58.91 5.59
N PRO A 3 49.02 59.12 6.89
CA PRO A 3 48.27 58.17 7.71
C PRO A 3 46.92 57.74 7.13
N LYS A 4 46.28 58.57 6.28
CA LYS A 4 45.07 58.17 5.53
C LYS A 4 45.37 57.12 4.45
N ASP A 5 46.48 57.27 3.72
CA ASP A 5 46.91 56.32 2.68
C ASP A 5 47.29 54.96 3.28
N PHE A 6 47.88 54.96 4.49
CA PHE A 6 48.21 53.74 5.21
C PHE A 6 46.96 52.96 5.65
N MET A 7 45.89 53.66 6.03
CA MET A 7 44.64 53.05 6.45
C MET A 7 43.86 52.47 5.26
N ILE A 8 43.88 53.17 4.12
CA ILE A 8 43.32 52.67 2.85
C ILE A 8 44.08 51.43 2.39
N TYR A 9 45.42 51.46 2.44
CA TYR A 9 46.27 50.31 2.10
C TYR A 9 45.96 49.09 2.97
N LYS A 10 45.83 49.24 4.30
CA LYS A 10 45.45 48.14 5.19
C LYS A 10 44.08 47.54 4.87
N ARG A 11 43.09 48.39 4.55
CA ARG A 11 41.75 47.92 4.17
C ARG A 11 41.77 47.17 2.84
N LEU A 12 42.53 47.67 1.86
CA LEU A 12 42.73 47.01 0.56
C LEU A 12 43.41 45.65 0.70
N VAL A 13 44.45 45.55 1.54
CA VAL A 13 45.14 44.29 1.82
C VAL A 13 44.22 43.29 2.52
N LEU A 14 43.41 43.73 3.49
CA LEU A 14 42.42 42.87 4.14
C LEU A 14 41.33 42.40 3.17
N LEU A 15 40.86 43.27 2.28
CA LEU A 15 39.87 42.91 1.27
C LEU A 15 40.44 41.93 0.24
N LEU A 16 41.68 42.11 -0.19
CA LEU A 16 42.39 41.18 -1.06
C LEU A 16 42.66 39.84 -0.37
N ALA A 17 43.04 39.84 0.90
CA ALA A 17 43.21 38.62 1.66
C ALA A 17 41.87 37.87 1.83
N TRP A 18 40.79 38.62 2.09
CA TRP A 18 39.44 38.08 2.18
C TRP A 18 38.97 37.46 0.86
N THR A 19 39.14 38.16 -0.27
CA THR A 19 38.73 37.62 -1.57
C THR A 19 39.57 36.42 -2.01
N VAL A 20 40.86 36.36 -1.67
CA VAL A 20 41.71 35.19 -1.96
C VAL A 20 41.35 33.99 -1.08
N LEU A 21 41.08 34.22 0.21
CA LEU A 21 40.66 33.16 1.15
C LEU A 21 39.28 32.59 0.81
N TRP A 22 38.32 33.44 0.45
CA TRP A 22 36.99 32.97 0.03
C TRP A 22 36.97 32.48 -1.41
N GLY A 23 37.84 32.99 -2.28
CA GLY A 23 38.01 32.49 -3.64
C GLY A 23 38.54 31.06 -3.66
N SER A 24 39.51 30.73 -2.80
CA SER A 24 39.99 29.35 -2.65
C SER A 24 38.91 28.42 -2.10
N PHE A 25 38.16 28.85 -1.08
CA PHE A 25 37.03 28.07 -0.58
C PHE A 25 35.92 27.87 -1.64
N ALA A 26 35.61 28.90 -2.43
CA ALA A 26 34.62 28.81 -3.50
C ALA A 26 35.08 27.90 -4.65
N VAL A 27 36.38 27.93 -4.98
CA VAL A 27 36.98 27.02 -5.97
C VAL A 27 36.97 25.58 -5.44
N ASP A 28 37.26 25.35 -4.17
CA ASP A 28 37.19 24.01 -3.57
C ASP A 28 35.76 23.47 -3.54
N GLN A 29 34.77 24.30 -3.20
CA GLN A 29 33.35 23.91 -3.26
C GLN A 29 32.89 23.66 -4.70
N LEU A 30 33.33 24.48 -5.66
CA LEU A 30 33.06 24.24 -7.09
C LEU A 30 33.76 22.98 -7.60
N LEU A 31 34.98 22.67 -7.17
CA LEU A 31 35.69 21.45 -7.52
C LEU A 31 35.05 20.22 -6.85
N PHE A 32 34.56 20.34 -5.63
CA PHE A 32 33.83 19.27 -4.94
C PHE A 32 32.48 19.00 -5.58
N THR A 33 31.75 20.07 -5.92
CA THR A 33 30.49 19.98 -6.67
C THR A 33 30.74 19.46 -8.09
N TYR A 34 31.82 19.89 -8.76
CA TYR A 34 32.23 19.38 -10.07
C TYR A 34 32.72 17.93 -9.99
N ALA A 35 33.34 17.49 -8.90
CA ALA A 35 33.69 16.08 -8.69
C ALA A 35 32.47 15.21 -8.34
N HIS A 36 31.39 15.80 -7.81
CA HIS A 36 30.09 15.15 -7.63
C HIS A 36 29.23 15.17 -8.91
N MET A 37 29.35 16.21 -9.75
CA MET A 37 28.60 16.39 -11.00
C MET A 37 29.28 15.80 -12.23
N GLN A 38 30.62 15.73 -12.26
CA GLN A 38 31.31 14.83 -13.16
C GLN A 38 30.91 13.44 -12.71
N SER A 39 30.10 12.78 -13.55
CA SER A 39 29.86 11.36 -13.42
C SER A 39 31.22 10.69 -13.23
N ARG A 40 31.48 10.24 -11.99
CA ARG A 40 32.34 9.08 -11.79
C ARG A 40 31.84 8.10 -12.82
N ASN A 41 32.70 7.81 -13.80
CA ASN A 41 32.48 6.93 -14.95
C ASN A 41 31.18 6.15 -14.75
N ILE A 42 30.12 6.38 -15.53
CA ILE A 42 28.79 5.77 -15.33
C ILE A 42 28.83 4.23 -15.24
N TYR A 43 30.01 3.69 -15.54
CA TYR A 43 30.37 2.30 -15.55
C TYR A 43 31.36 1.89 -14.46
N GLY A 44 31.90 2.76 -13.60
CA GLY A 44 32.81 2.35 -12.52
C GLY A 44 33.98 1.50 -13.04
N ASP A 45 34.20 0.35 -12.40
CA ASP A 45 35.14 -0.70 -12.83
C ASP A 45 34.61 -1.59 -13.96
N LYS A 46 33.47 -1.26 -14.60
CA LYS A 46 32.85 -2.06 -15.65
C LYS A 46 33.46 -1.83 -17.04
N VAL A 47 33.60 -2.91 -17.78
CA VAL A 47 34.08 -3.00 -19.17
C VAL A 47 32.95 -3.44 -20.10
N MET A 48 32.98 -2.93 -21.33
CA MET A 48 32.05 -3.31 -22.40
C MET A 48 32.48 -4.62 -23.05
N ILE A 49 31.60 -5.61 -23.07
CA ILE A 49 31.77 -6.88 -23.79
C ILE A 49 30.67 -7.05 -24.84
N GLU A 50 30.98 -7.62 -25.99
CA GLU A 50 30.02 -7.85 -27.08
C GLU A 50 29.71 -9.35 -27.19
N ARG A 51 28.42 -9.71 -27.16
CA ARG A 51 27.94 -11.10 -27.38
C ARG A 51 26.76 -11.06 -28.34
N ASP A 52 26.83 -11.87 -29.39
CA ASP A 52 25.80 -11.99 -30.44
C ASP A 52 25.34 -10.64 -31.04
N GLY A 53 26.29 -9.71 -31.22
CA GLY A 53 26.05 -8.38 -31.81
C GLY A 53 25.42 -7.35 -30.86
N MET A 54 25.21 -7.69 -29.58
CA MET A 54 24.78 -6.76 -28.53
C MET A 54 25.90 -6.49 -27.53
N LYS A 55 26.01 -5.24 -27.09
CA LYS A 55 27.05 -4.77 -26.16
C LYS A 55 26.50 -4.70 -24.74
N PHE A 56 27.19 -5.37 -23.82
CA PHE A 56 26.86 -5.47 -22.39
C PHE A 56 27.96 -4.84 -21.56
N LEU A 57 27.60 -4.38 -20.36
CA LEU A 57 28.49 -3.62 -19.50
C LEU A 57 28.68 -4.36 -18.17
N VAL A 58 29.92 -4.80 -17.85
CA VAL A 58 30.20 -5.83 -16.84
C VAL A 58 31.42 -5.44 -15.97
N ASP A 59 31.39 -5.65 -14.65
CA ASP A 59 32.50 -5.29 -13.74
C ASP A 59 33.84 -5.97 -14.11
N LYS A 60 34.96 -5.24 -14.02
CA LYS A 60 36.33 -5.73 -14.32
C LYS A 60 36.67 -7.00 -13.55
N ASP A 61 36.20 -7.11 -12.32
CA ASP A 61 36.46 -8.24 -11.44
C ASP A 61 35.72 -9.52 -11.88
N LEU A 62 34.66 -9.37 -12.69
CA LEU A 62 33.98 -10.48 -13.38
C LEU A 62 34.68 -10.88 -14.68
N VAL A 63 35.55 -10.03 -15.24
CA VAL A 63 36.30 -10.31 -16.48
C VAL A 63 37.66 -10.97 -16.20
N ALA A 64 38.17 -10.88 -14.98
CA ALA A 64 39.39 -11.57 -14.53
C ALA A 64 39.15 -12.97 -13.96
N ASN A 65 37.89 -13.36 -13.74
CA ASN A 65 37.57 -14.70 -13.28
C ASN A 65 37.31 -15.61 -14.48
N GLU A 66 38.02 -16.74 -14.49
CA GLU A 66 37.75 -17.91 -15.33
C GLU A 66 36.24 -18.09 -15.49
N LYS A 67 35.82 -18.51 -16.69
CA LYS A 67 34.47 -19.01 -16.96
C LYS A 67 33.96 -19.73 -15.71
N ILE A 68 33.11 -19.06 -14.94
CA ILE A 68 32.24 -19.76 -14.01
C ILE A 68 31.28 -20.44 -14.97
N GLU A 69 31.65 -21.65 -15.39
CA GLU A 69 30.68 -22.64 -15.80
C GLU A 69 29.70 -22.67 -14.62
N ASN A 70 28.53 -22.04 -14.81
CA ASN A 70 27.42 -22.28 -13.91
C ASN A 70 27.32 -23.81 -13.83
N PRO A 71 27.56 -24.42 -12.65
CA PRO A 71 27.41 -25.86 -12.54
C PRO A 71 26.01 -26.19 -13.05
N PRO A 72 25.84 -27.29 -13.80
CA PRO A 72 24.56 -27.65 -14.38
C PRO A 72 23.47 -27.56 -13.29
N VAL A 73 22.46 -26.73 -13.53
CA VAL A 73 21.26 -26.58 -12.70
C VAL A 73 20.56 -27.95 -12.72
N SER A 74 20.94 -28.83 -11.81
CA SER A 74 20.42 -30.19 -11.74
C SER A 74 20.11 -30.53 -10.30
N CYS A 75 18.82 -30.69 -10.03
CA CYS A 75 18.31 -31.26 -8.78
C CYS A 75 18.08 -32.77 -8.94
N GLY A 76 19.00 -33.45 -9.61
CA GLY A 76 18.82 -34.82 -10.08
C GLY A 76 18.01 -34.91 -11.39
N GLU A 77 17.93 -36.11 -11.95
CA GLU A 77 17.12 -36.38 -13.15
C GLU A 77 15.62 -36.23 -12.85
N LYS A 78 14.85 -35.74 -13.82
CA LYS A 78 13.39 -35.55 -13.70
C LYS A 78 12.67 -36.81 -13.18
N ASP A 79 13.13 -37.98 -13.64
CA ASP A 79 12.60 -39.30 -13.27
C ASP A 79 12.76 -39.62 -11.79
N THR A 80 13.74 -39.01 -11.10
CA THR A 80 13.97 -39.17 -9.66
C THR A 80 12.77 -38.66 -8.87
N TRP A 81 12.29 -37.47 -9.22
CA TRP A 81 11.17 -36.84 -8.53
C TRP A 81 9.86 -37.58 -8.79
N GLU A 82 9.58 -37.92 -10.05
CA GLU A 82 8.32 -38.58 -10.42
C GLU A 82 8.23 -40.02 -9.87
N LYS A 83 9.37 -40.70 -9.70
CA LYS A 83 9.40 -42.09 -9.22
C LYS A 83 9.44 -42.21 -7.70
N TYR A 84 10.16 -41.31 -7.02
CA TYR A 84 10.47 -41.49 -5.60
C TYR A 84 9.76 -40.48 -4.69
N LEU A 85 9.14 -39.42 -5.22
CA LEU A 85 8.41 -38.45 -4.42
C LEU A 85 6.90 -38.66 -4.57
N THR A 86 6.22 -38.91 -3.45
CA THR A 86 4.77 -39.11 -3.40
C THR A 86 4.10 -38.03 -2.56
N PHE A 87 2.99 -37.50 -3.07
CA PHE A 87 2.11 -36.56 -2.38
C PHE A 87 0.77 -37.23 -2.08
N GLN A 88 0.35 -37.22 -0.82
CA GLN A 88 -0.93 -37.77 -0.38
C GLN A 88 -1.65 -36.73 0.46
N PHE A 89 -2.81 -36.28 -0.01
CA PHE A 89 -3.63 -35.32 0.72
C PHE A 89 -4.71 -36.05 1.52
N ASP A 90 -4.76 -35.77 2.81
CA ASP A 90 -5.84 -36.21 3.69
C ASP A 90 -6.94 -35.14 3.71
N PHE A 91 -8.10 -35.49 3.13
CA PHE A 91 -9.23 -34.58 3.01
C PHE A 91 -9.90 -34.27 4.35
N GLU A 92 -9.78 -35.13 5.36
CA GLU A 92 -10.43 -34.94 6.66
C GLU A 92 -9.60 -34.05 7.59
N THR A 93 -8.27 -34.23 7.56
CA THR A 93 -7.34 -33.46 8.40
C THR A 93 -6.75 -32.24 7.70
N SER A 94 -6.95 -32.12 6.38
CA SER A 94 -6.33 -31.09 5.53
C SER A 94 -4.79 -31.11 5.59
N GLU A 95 -4.19 -32.30 5.69
CA GLU A 95 -2.73 -32.48 5.72
C GLU A 95 -2.22 -33.02 4.38
N MET A 96 -1.16 -32.41 3.84
CA MET A 96 -0.40 -32.94 2.72
C MET A 96 0.79 -33.74 3.26
N LYS A 97 0.75 -35.07 3.11
CA LYS A 97 1.88 -35.95 3.41
C LYS A 97 2.78 -36.05 2.18
N VAL A 98 4.05 -35.71 2.36
CA VAL A 98 5.10 -35.84 1.35
C VAL A 98 6.04 -36.96 1.79
N VAL A 99 6.30 -37.92 0.91
CA VAL A 99 7.21 -39.04 1.18
C VAL A 99 8.20 -39.18 0.04
N PHE A 100 9.48 -39.19 0.37
CA PHE A 100 10.57 -39.51 -0.56
C PHE A 100 11.07 -40.93 -0.28
N THR A 101 11.16 -41.78 -1.30
CA THR A 101 11.63 -43.17 -1.15
C THR A 101 12.94 -43.43 -1.90
N GLY A 102 13.58 -42.39 -2.41
CA GLY A 102 14.86 -42.46 -3.12
C GLY A 102 16.05 -42.40 -2.17
N ASP A 103 17.25 -42.36 -2.72
CA ASP A 103 18.46 -42.14 -1.93
C ASP A 103 18.55 -40.66 -1.57
N ILE A 104 18.78 -40.34 -0.31
CA ILE A 104 18.89 -38.94 0.15
C ILE A 104 20.08 -38.23 -0.49
N GLU A 105 21.06 -38.99 -0.95
CA GLU A 105 22.19 -38.51 -1.74
C GLU A 105 21.75 -37.83 -3.05
N ASP A 106 20.62 -38.26 -3.64
CA ASP A 106 20.03 -37.64 -4.84
C ASP A 106 19.56 -36.20 -4.55
N LEU A 107 19.37 -35.84 -3.28
CA LEU A 107 18.95 -34.51 -2.83
C LEU A 107 20.11 -33.58 -2.50
N LYS A 108 21.39 -34.01 -2.59
CA LYS A 108 22.56 -33.19 -2.21
C LYS A 108 22.68 -31.85 -2.94
N GLY A 109 22.11 -31.74 -4.14
CA GLY A 109 22.07 -30.51 -4.93
C GLY A 109 20.90 -29.57 -4.61
N VAL A 110 19.94 -30.02 -3.80
CA VAL A 110 18.73 -29.28 -3.46
C VAL A 110 19.00 -28.42 -2.23
N LYS A 111 18.69 -27.13 -2.35
CA LYS A 111 18.80 -26.16 -1.26
C LYS A 111 17.48 -25.87 -0.58
N ARG A 112 16.39 -25.92 -1.34
CA ARG A 112 15.06 -25.60 -0.82
C ARG A 112 14.00 -26.42 -1.52
N LEU A 113 13.06 -26.93 -0.74
CA LEU A 113 11.82 -27.52 -1.19
C LEU A 113 10.67 -26.60 -0.77
N SER A 114 9.71 -26.43 -1.66
CA SER A 114 8.49 -25.70 -1.32
C SER A 114 7.25 -26.28 -1.97
N LEU A 115 6.13 -26.12 -1.29
CA LEU A 115 4.81 -26.34 -1.81
C LEU A 115 4.15 -24.97 -1.99
N LYS A 116 3.95 -24.58 -3.23
CA LYS A 116 3.27 -23.34 -3.59
C LYS A 116 1.77 -23.59 -3.69
N GLN A 117 1.00 -22.84 -2.93
CA GLN A 117 -0.46 -22.76 -2.99
C GLN A 117 -0.82 -21.61 -3.93
N ASN A 118 -1.56 -21.93 -4.99
CA ASN A 118 -1.79 -21.02 -6.11
C ASN A 118 -3.29 -20.98 -6.45
N PRO A 119 -4.01 -19.89 -6.15
CA PRO A 119 -5.40 -19.74 -6.55
C PRO A 119 -5.47 -19.55 -8.07
N VAL A 120 -6.18 -20.44 -8.75
CA VAL A 120 -6.44 -20.39 -10.19
C VAL A 120 -7.78 -19.71 -10.37
N SER A 121 -7.75 -18.37 -10.36
CA SER A 121 -8.94 -17.59 -10.68
C SER A 121 -9.16 -17.59 -12.18
N THR A 122 -10.36 -17.96 -12.62
CA THR A 122 -10.80 -17.88 -14.02
C THR A 122 -11.57 -16.59 -14.32
N SER A 123 -11.70 -15.71 -13.33
CA SER A 123 -12.54 -14.52 -13.37
C SER A 123 -11.72 -13.25 -13.11
N TRP A 124 -12.03 -12.20 -13.86
CA TRP A 124 -11.54 -10.84 -13.65
C TRP A 124 -12.15 -10.17 -12.40
N LYS A 125 -13.16 -10.80 -11.77
CA LYS A 125 -13.87 -10.30 -10.58
C LYS A 125 -13.32 -10.95 -9.31
N GLN A 126 -12.13 -10.52 -8.90
CA GLN A 126 -11.55 -10.95 -7.63
C GLN A 126 -11.95 -9.98 -6.51
N SER A 127 -12.23 -10.52 -5.34
CA SER A 127 -12.63 -9.79 -4.14
C SER A 127 -11.45 -9.40 -3.24
N GLY A 128 -10.21 -9.60 -3.70
CA GLY A 128 -8.98 -9.47 -2.92
C GLY A 128 -8.68 -10.67 -2.00
N PHE A 129 -9.70 -11.47 -1.63
CA PHE A 129 -9.51 -12.63 -0.74
C PHE A 129 -8.70 -13.77 -1.34
N ASP A 130 -8.65 -13.88 -2.68
CA ASP A 130 -7.80 -14.85 -3.39
C ASP A 130 -6.33 -14.72 -2.96
N TYR A 131 -5.88 -13.52 -2.55
CA TYR A 131 -4.52 -13.25 -2.10
C TYR A 131 -4.14 -14.09 -0.87
N LEU A 132 -5.11 -14.36 0.01
CA LEU A 132 -4.88 -15.15 1.22
C LEU A 132 -4.56 -16.61 0.92
N ASN A 133 -4.86 -17.06 -0.30
CA ASN A 133 -4.58 -18.40 -0.78
C ASN A 133 -3.35 -18.48 -1.69
N TYR A 134 -2.68 -17.37 -1.99
CA TYR A 134 -1.39 -17.38 -2.66
C TYR A 134 -0.26 -17.42 -1.64
N LYS A 135 0.37 -18.60 -1.48
CA LYS A 135 1.38 -18.84 -0.43
C LYS A 135 2.49 -19.77 -0.92
N THR A 136 3.70 -19.56 -0.41
CA THR A 136 4.82 -20.50 -0.58
C THR A 136 5.16 -21.11 0.76
N ILE A 137 4.99 -22.42 0.89
CA ILE A 137 5.30 -23.17 2.11
C ILE A 137 6.64 -23.86 1.90
N ASN A 138 7.72 -23.34 2.50
CA ASN A 138 9.01 -24.02 2.49
C ASN A 138 9.00 -25.16 3.50
N PHE A 139 9.64 -26.29 3.16
CA PHE A 139 9.67 -27.45 4.02
C PHE A 139 10.97 -28.26 3.86
N GLU A 140 11.27 -29.09 4.84
CA GLU A 140 12.38 -30.03 4.84
C GLU A 140 11.85 -31.44 5.11
N LEU A 141 12.52 -32.46 4.58
CA LEU A 141 12.13 -33.86 4.81
C LEU A 141 12.79 -34.36 6.10
N ASP A 142 11.98 -34.80 7.08
CA ASP A 142 12.45 -35.49 8.28
C ASP A 142 12.29 -37.00 8.11
N ASN A 143 13.38 -37.76 8.17
CA ASN A 143 13.38 -39.20 7.87
C ASN A 143 12.64 -39.53 6.56
N ASN A 144 12.95 -38.76 5.50
CA ASN A 144 12.36 -38.83 4.16
C ASN A 144 10.85 -38.58 4.08
N ASN A 145 10.23 -37.96 5.09
CA ASN A 145 8.82 -37.62 5.04
C ASN A 145 8.52 -36.29 5.75
N ILE A 146 7.37 -35.70 5.44
CA ILE A 146 6.84 -34.56 6.19
C ILE A 146 5.32 -34.52 6.05
N LYS A 147 4.66 -33.91 7.03
CA LYS A 147 3.26 -33.50 6.95
C LYS A 147 3.18 -31.97 6.91
N ILE A 148 2.52 -31.45 5.90
CA ILE A 148 2.33 -30.02 5.70
C ILE A 148 0.85 -29.71 5.94
N PRO A 149 0.48 -28.94 6.98
CA PRO A 149 -0.89 -28.52 7.16
C PRO A 149 -1.29 -27.56 6.05
N ILE A 150 -2.43 -27.82 5.40
CA ILE A 150 -2.98 -27.01 4.33
C ILE A 150 -4.20 -26.25 4.86
N SER A 151 -4.17 -24.93 4.72
CA SER A 151 -5.29 -24.06 5.05
C SER A 151 -5.69 -23.26 3.81
N ILE A 152 -6.91 -23.53 3.35
CA ILE A 152 -7.52 -22.76 2.26
C ILE A 152 -8.59 -21.87 2.88
N SER A 153 -8.36 -20.58 2.76
CA SER A 153 -9.33 -19.58 3.19
C SER A 153 -10.50 -19.54 2.21
N ARG A 154 -11.72 -19.30 2.71
CA ARG A 154 -12.84 -18.99 1.83
C ARG A 154 -13.72 -17.88 2.36
N SER A 155 -13.74 -16.76 1.63
CA SER A 155 -14.63 -15.64 1.92
C SER A 155 -16.04 -15.87 1.37
N LYS A 156 -17.04 -15.20 1.95
CA LYS A 156 -18.41 -15.18 1.41
C LYS A 156 -18.49 -14.52 0.01
N TYR A 157 -17.50 -13.70 -0.34
CA TYR A 157 -17.40 -12.97 -1.61
C TYR A 157 -16.70 -13.76 -2.72
N GLU A 158 -16.07 -14.88 -2.39
CA GLU A 158 -15.30 -15.63 -3.37
C GLU A 158 -16.21 -16.52 -4.23
N SER A 159 -16.06 -16.35 -5.55
CA SER A 159 -16.57 -17.32 -6.51
C SER A 159 -15.85 -18.66 -6.37
N PRO A 160 -16.44 -19.80 -6.75
CA PRO A 160 -15.72 -21.07 -6.77
C PRO A 160 -14.49 -20.98 -7.69
N TYR A 161 -13.30 -21.21 -7.14
CA TYR A 161 -12.06 -21.35 -7.91
C TYR A 161 -11.31 -22.62 -7.48
N PHE A 162 -10.28 -22.96 -8.26
CA PHE A 162 -9.38 -24.05 -7.94
C PHE A 162 -8.16 -23.49 -7.20
N VAL A 163 -7.70 -24.21 -6.18
CA VAL A 163 -6.41 -23.94 -5.55
C VAL A 163 -5.46 -25.05 -5.97
N ASP A 164 -4.47 -24.69 -6.78
CA ASP A 164 -3.44 -25.59 -7.24
C ASP A 164 -2.29 -25.62 -6.23
N PHE A 165 -1.84 -26.83 -5.92
CA PHE A 165 -0.64 -27.08 -5.14
C PHE A 165 0.46 -27.52 -6.09
N ILE A 166 1.55 -26.76 -6.07
CA ILE A 166 2.68 -26.92 -6.98
C ILE A 166 3.91 -27.19 -6.12
N PHE A 167 4.49 -28.37 -6.27
CA PHE A 167 5.78 -28.67 -5.69
C PHE A 167 6.89 -28.01 -6.52
N GLU A 168 7.81 -27.36 -5.83
CA GLU A 168 8.96 -26.66 -6.41
C GLU A 168 10.22 -27.04 -5.64
N ALA A 169 11.28 -27.41 -6.37
CA ALA A 169 12.60 -27.65 -5.81
C ALA A 169 13.59 -26.63 -6.38
N TYR A 170 14.52 -26.20 -5.54
CA TYR A 170 15.52 -25.20 -5.88
C TYR A 170 16.92 -25.70 -5.59
N THR A 171 17.86 -25.37 -6.46
CA THR A 171 19.30 -25.56 -6.25
C THR A 171 19.98 -24.25 -5.84
N GLY A 172 21.22 -24.35 -5.34
CA GLY A 172 22.00 -23.19 -4.95
C GLY A 172 22.54 -22.44 -6.18
N GLY A 173 22.21 -21.16 -6.29
CA GLY A 173 22.82 -20.24 -7.24
C GLY A 173 23.62 -19.14 -6.53
N VAL A 174 24.45 -18.41 -7.28
CA VAL A 174 25.19 -17.26 -6.76
C VAL A 174 24.20 -16.17 -6.36
N GLY A 175 24.05 -15.94 -5.06
CA GLY A 175 23.19 -14.88 -4.49
C GLY A 175 21.69 -15.17 -4.45
N ARG A 176 21.20 -16.29 -5.01
CA ARG A 176 19.79 -16.72 -4.92
C ARG A 176 19.61 -18.21 -5.23
N ASP A 177 18.51 -18.77 -4.73
CA ASP A 177 18.02 -20.09 -5.10
C ASP A 177 17.50 -20.10 -6.55
N LEU A 178 17.82 -21.14 -7.32
CA LEU A 178 17.37 -21.32 -8.70
C LEU A 178 16.37 -22.47 -8.80
N LEU A 179 15.17 -22.20 -9.34
CA LEU A 179 14.16 -23.23 -9.57
C LEU A 179 14.69 -24.27 -10.57
N CYS A 180 14.70 -25.53 -10.17
CA CYS A 180 15.24 -26.63 -10.97
C CYS A 180 14.19 -27.71 -11.29
N TYR A 181 13.14 -27.84 -10.47
CA TYR A 181 12.03 -28.75 -10.73
C TYR A 181 10.72 -28.13 -10.25
N LYS A 182 9.65 -28.39 -10.99
CA LYS A 182 8.29 -27.92 -10.70
C LYS A 182 7.28 -28.94 -11.19
N SER A 183 6.32 -29.30 -10.34
CA SER A 183 5.22 -30.19 -10.71
C SER A 183 3.94 -29.83 -9.96
N LYS A 184 2.79 -29.90 -10.63
CA LYS A 184 1.49 -29.75 -9.99
C LYS A 184 1.12 -31.08 -9.32
N VAL A 185 0.85 -31.04 -8.02
CA VAL A 185 0.64 -32.26 -7.22
C VAL A 185 -0.81 -32.47 -6.81
N LEU A 186 -1.58 -31.38 -6.66
CA LEU A 186 -2.97 -31.43 -6.25
C LEU A 186 -3.72 -30.20 -6.77
N SER A 187 -5.03 -30.33 -6.93
CA SER A 187 -5.94 -29.22 -7.19
C SER A 187 -7.19 -29.40 -6.34
N LEU A 188 -7.51 -28.42 -5.50
CA LEU A 188 -8.65 -28.46 -4.59
C LEU A 188 -9.72 -27.43 -4.99
N ASN A 189 -10.99 -27.80 -4.87
CA ASN A 189 -12.14 -26.95 -5.11
C ASN A 189 -13.36 -27.43 -4.32
N ASN A 190 -14.49 -26.73 -4.45
CA ASN A 190 -15.72 -27.06 -3.72
C ASN A 190 -16.31 -28.45 -4.02
N ALA A 191 -15.93 -29.08 -5.14
CA ALA A 191 -16.41 -30.40 -5.50
C ALA A 191 -15.65 -31.51 -4.77
N ASN A 192 -14.38 -31.29 -4.42
CA ASN A 192 -13.50 -32.29 -3.81
C ASN A 192 -13.01 -31.93 -2.40
N TYR A 193 -13.21 -30.70 -1.93
CA TYR A 193 -12.76 -30.21 -0.63
C TYR A 193 -13.87 -29.43 0.08
N LYS A 194 -13.96 -29.58 1.42
CA LYS A 194 -15.02 -28.98 2.24
C LYS A 194 -14.53 -28.22 3.47
N HIS A 195 -13.27 -28.40 3.87
CA HIS A 195 -12.72 -27.85 5.12
C HIS A 195 -12.15 -26.43 4.95
N TYR A 196 -12.87 -25.58 4.24
CA TYR A 196 -12.48 -24.18 4.08
C TYR A 196 -12.53 -23.43 5.40
N THR A 197 -11.50 -22.61 5.66
CA THR A 197 -11.46 -21.73 6.83
C THR A 197 -11.97 -20.34 6.48
N PRO A 198 -12.91 -19.76 7.23
CA PRO A 198 -13.25 -18.34 7.05
C PRO A 198 -12.00 -17.46 7.24
N PRO A 199 -11.78 -16.44 6.40
CA PRO A 199 -10.74 -15.45 6.62
C PRO A 199 -10.91 -14.83 8.00
N LYS A 200 -9.80 -14.66 8.73
CA LYS A 200 -9.81 -13.98 10.02
C LYS A 200 -9.16 -12.62 9.84
N ALA A 201 -9.89 -11.54 10.11
CA ALA A 201 -9.30 -10.21 10.11
C ALA A 201 -8.32 -10.08 11.29
N PHE A 202 -7.21 -9.39 11.06
CA PHE A 202 -6.19 -9.13 12.06
C PHE A 202 -6.75 -8.27 13.19
N PHE A 203 -6.41 -8.57 14.44
CA PHE A 203 -6.90 -7.81 15.57
C PHE A 203 -5.99 -7.98 16.78
N ILE A 204 -5.78 -6.90 17.50
CA ILE A 204 -5.08 -6.87 18.79
C ILE A 204 -6.00 -6.17 19.78
N ASP A 205 -6.32 -6.87 20.88
CA ASP A 205 -7.18 -6.34 21.94
C ASP A 205 -6.57 -5.04 22.51
N GLY A 206 -7.41 -4.02 22.68
CA GLY A 206 -7.01 -2.72 23.25
C GLY A 206 -6.34 -1.74 22.28
N VAL A 207 -6.15 -2.10 21.00
CA VAL A 207 -5.64 -1.17 19.99
C VAL A 207 -6.76 -0.32 19.37
N LEU A 208 -7.86 -0.96 18.97
CA LEU A 208 -9.06 -0.27 18.51
C LEU A 208 -9.97 0.02 19.69
N SER A 209 -10.54 1.21 19.74
CA SER A 209 -11.56 1.55 20.74
C SER A 209 -12.87 0.83 20.44
N ASP A 210 -13.59 0.39 21.48
CA ASP A 210 -14.84 -0.37 21.32
C ASP A 210 -15.87 0.32 20.42
N PRO A 211 -16.02 1.67 20.44
CA PRO A 211 -16.94 2.35 19.55
C PRO A 211 -16.60 2.20 18.07
N HIS A 212 -15.34 1.96 17.68
CA HIS A 212 -14.97 1.68 16.29
C HIS A 212 -15.22 0.23 15.89
N ILE A 213 -15.48 -0.66 16.83
CA ILE A 213 -15.68 -2.08 16.56
C ILE A 213 -17.18 -2.33 16.32
N LYS A 214 -17.48 -3.10 15.28
CA LYS A 214 -18.83 -3.56 14.99
C LYS A 214 -19.19 -4.71 15.93
N TYR A 215 -20.21 -4.49 16.76
CA TYR A 215 -20.65 -5.44 17.79
C TYR A 215 -19.50 -5.87 18.72
N PRO A 216 -18.91 -4.93 19.48
CA PRO A 216 -17.81 -5.24 20.39
C PRO A 216 -18.26 -6.26 21.44
N VAL A 217 -17.33 -7.14 21.83
CA VAL A 217 -17.59 -8.10 22.91
C VAL A 217 -17.35 -7.37 24.23
N ILE A 218 -18.44 -6.91 24.85
CA ILE A 218 -18.38 -6.28 26.16
C ILE A 218 -18.31 -7.37 27.23
N GLY A 219 -17.46 -7.16 28.23
CA GLY A 219 -17.36 -8.05 29.38
C GLY A 219 -18.69 -8.18 30.14
N LYS A 220 -18.78 -9.17 31.01
CA LYS A 220 -20.04 -9.50 31.71
C LYS A 220 -20.25 -8.70 32.99
N GLU A 221 -19.24 -7.98 33.45
CA GLU A 221 -19.28 -7.22 34.69
C GLU A 221 -19.82 -5.80 34.43
N PHE A 222 -20.44 -5.21 35.46
CA PHE A 222 -21.02 -3.87 35.35
C PHE A 222 -19.97 -2.80 35.01
N GLU A 223 -18.74 -2.97 35.51
CA GLU A 223 -17.61 -2.10 35.21
C GLU A 223 -17.21 -2.11 33.73
N ASP A 224 -17.40 -3.24 33.03
CA ASP A 224 -17.15 -3.34 31.60
C ASP A 224 -18.21 -2.60 30.79
N GLU A 225 -19.48 -2.72 31.20
CA GLU A 225 -20.59 -1.98 30.58
C GLU A 225 -20.44 -0.48 30.80
N LEU A 226 -20.06 -0.04 32.00
CA LEU A 226 -19.82 1.37 32.31
C LEU A 226 -18.68 1.95 31.46
N ARG A 227 -17.53 1.24 31.39
CA ARG A 227 -16.40 1.64 30.54
C ARG A 227 -16.84 1.79 29.08
N TYR A 228 -17.59 0.82 28.56
CA TYR A 228 -18.11 0.88 27.19
C TYR A 228 -19.01 2.10 26.97
N ILE A 229 -19.94 2.38 27.90
CA ILE A 229 -20.82 3.55 27.81
C ILE A 229 -20.00 4.84 27.81
N GLU A 230 -19.01 4.96 28.69
CA GLU A 230 -18.10 6.12 28.74
C GLU A 230 -17.34 6.29 27.42
N GLU A 231 -16.74 5.23 26.87
CA GLU A 231 -16.07 5.28 25.57
C GLU A 231 -17.02 5.68 24.44
N VAL A 232 -18.25 5.17 24.42
CA VAL A 232 -19.27 5.53 23.43
C VAL A 232 -19.66 7.01 23.57
N VAL A 233 -19.84 7.51 24.78
CA VAL A 233 -20.17 8.93 25.04
C VAL A 233 -19.01 9.83 24.61
N ASP A 234 -17.79 9.51 25.02
CA ASP A 234 -16.59 10.25 24.66
C ASP A 234 -16.37 10.23 23.15
N LYS A 235 -16.52 9.08 22.49
CA LYS A 235 -16.35 9.00 21.04
C LYS A 235 -17.49 9.66 20.27
N ASN A 236 -18.73 9.64 20.78
CA ASN A 236 -19.83 10.41 20.20
C ASN A 236 -19.64 11.91 20.38
N SER A 237 -18.86 12.37 21.37
CA SER A 237 -18.53 13.79 21.52
C SER A 237 -17.77 14.33 20.29
N TYR A 238 -16.97 13.50 19.61
CA TYR A 238 -16.29 13.89 18.37
C TYR A 238 -17.27 14.27 17.24
N ASN A 239 -18.42 13.58 17.12
CA ASN A 239 -19.44 13.94 16.13
C ASN A 239 -20.00 15.35 16.38
N HIS A 240 -19.98 15.82 17.63
CA HIS A 240 -20.41 17.18 17.99
C HIS A 240 -19.37 18.26 17.64
N LEU A 241 -18.17 17.87 17.22
CA LEU A 241 -17.15 18.80 16.71
C LEU A 241 -17.37 19.13 15.24
N HIS A 242 -18.15 18.33 14.49
CA HIS A 242 -18.43 18.59 13.08
C HIS A 242 -18.95 20.02 12.79
N PRO A 243 -19.91 20.57 13.55
CA PRO A 243 -20.40 21.94 13.34
C PRO A 243 -19.36 23.05 13.61
N THR A 244 -18.19 22.70 14.18
CA THR A 244 -17.09 23.65 14.40
C THR A 244 -16.15 23.74 13.19
N LEU A 245 -16.30 22.83 12.22
CA LEU A 245 -15.52 22.86 10.99
C LEU A 245 -15.94 24.05 10.11
N PRO A 246 -15.00 24.61 9.32
CA PRO A 246 -15.32 25.67 8.37
C PRO A 246 -16.41 25.24 7.39
N PRO A 247 -17.26 26.18 6.92
CA PRO A 247 -18.23 25.88 5.88
C PRO A 247 -17.55 25.45 4.59
N VAL A 248 -18.29 24.72 3.74
CA VAL A 248 -17.83 24.35 2.40
C VAL A 248 -17.64 25.64 1.57
N GLU A 249 -16.44 25.82 0.99
CA GLU A 249 -16.09 26.99 0.16
C GLU A 249 -15.99 26.63 -1.33
N GLU A 250 -16.00 27.65 -2.21
CA GLU A 250 -15.87 27.45 -3.66
C GLU A 250 -14.57 26.75 -4.07
N SER A 251 -13.47 27.01 -3.37
CA SER A 251 -12.19 26.35 -3.65
C SER A 251 -12.23 24.86 -3.35
N THR A 252 -12.99 24.45 -2.33
CA THR A 252 -13.18 23.02 -2.01
C THR A 252 -13.96 22.34 -3.11
N VAL A 253 -15.06 22.96 -3.57
CA VAL A 253 -15.85 22.41 -4.67
C VAL A 253 -15.02 22.34 -5.94
N ALA A 254 -14.20 23.35 -6.25
CA ALA A 254 -13.27 23.31 -7.38
C ALA A 254 -12.25 22.17 -7.28
N LEU A 255 -11.71 21.90 -6.08
CA LEU A 255 -10.80 20.77 -5.84
C LEU A 255 -11.46 19.41 -6.09
N LEU A 256 -12.74 19.24 -5.77
CA LEU A 256 -13.47 17.99 -6.07
C LEU A 256 -13.59 17.70 -7.57
N HIS A 257 -13.43 18.70 -8.43
CA HIS A 257 -13.35 18.49 -9.88
C HIS A 257 -11.96 18.05 -10.34
N ALA A 258 -10.93 18.16 -9.50
CA ALA A 258 -9.57 17.82 -9.87
C ALA A 258 -9.31 16.32 -9.81
N ASP A 259 -8.50 15.86 -10.75
CA ASP A 259 -8.04 14.49 -10.91
C ASP A 259 -6.67 14.52 -11.65
N ASN A 260 -6.00 13.38 -11.74
CA ASN A 260 -4.87 13.14 -12.64
C ASN A 260 -5.22 12.16 -13.79
N GLY A 261 -6.45 11.62 -13.76
CA GLY A 261 -7.05 10.76 -14.77
C GLY A 261 -6.43 9.37 -14.85
N TYR A 262 -7.06 8.50 -15.64
CA TYR A 262 -6.73 7.07 -15.72
C TYR A 262 -5.27 6.77 -16.12
N PHE A 263 -4.58 7.69 -16.80
CA PHE A 263 -3.20 7.51 -17.25
C PHE A 263 -2.15 8.17 -16.33
N LEU A 264 -2.56 8.68 -15.16
CA LEU A 264 -1.67 9.36 -14.21
C LEU A 264 -0.83 10.42 -14.94
N SER A 265 -1.51 11.35 -15.61
CA SER A 265 -0.84 12.35 -16.44
C SER A 265 0.05 13.25 -15.59
N THR A 266 1.03 13.93 -16.19
CA THR A 266 1.86 14.91 -15.46
C THR A 266 1.17 16.26 -15.25
N GLU A 267 -0.11 16.38 -15.62
CA GLU A 267 -0.85 17.63 -15.66
C GLU A 267 -2.18 17.51 -14.89
N TRP A 268 -2.67 18.65 -14.39
CA TRP A 268 -4.01 18.72 -13.78
C TRP A 268 -5.09 18.35 -14.80
N LEU A 269 -5.95 17.42 -14.44
CA LEU A 269 -7.22 17.22 -15.13
C LEU A 269 -8.34 17.76 -14.26
N VAL A 270 -8.98 18.84 -14.72
CA VAL A 270 -10.12 19.43 -14.02
C VAL A 270 -11.38 19.11 -14.79
N SER A 271 -12.21 18.22 -14.24
CA SER A 271 -13.45 17.79 -14.89
C SER A 271 -14.42 18.96 -15.05
N GLN A 272 -15.11 19.04 -16.18
CA GLN A 272 -16.18 20.02 -16.37
C GLN A 272 -17.40 19.76 -15.49
N SER A 273 -17.66 18.48 -15.17
CA SER A 273 -18.82 18.06 -14.40
C SER A 273 -18.41 17.28 -13.16
N LEU A 274 -19.12 17.51 -12.06
CA LEU A 274 -18.94 16.77 -10.81
C LEU A 274 -20.05 15.75 -10.64
N TYR A 275 -19.66 14.50 -10.41
CA TYR A 275 -20.56 13.40 -10.09
C TYR A 275 -19.94 12.58 -8.96
N ILE A 276 -20.41 12.81 -7.74
CA ILE A 276 -19.96 12.07 -6.56
C ILE A 276 -21.11 11.20 -6.08
N GLU A 277 -20.91 9.88 -6.08
CA GLU A 277 -21.86 8.95 -5.50
C GLU A 277 -21.71 8.96 -3.97
N LYS A 278 -22.80 9.27 -3.27
CA LYS A 278 -22.79 9.35 -1.81
C LYS A 278 -22.77 7.95 -1.20
N ILE A 279 -21.81 7.73 -0.30
CA ILE A 279 -21.76 6.52 0.52
C ILE A 279 -22.89 6.60 1.55
N THR A 280 -23.88 5.72 1.41
CA THR A 280 -25.03 5.63 2.31
C THR A 280 -25.06 4.32 3.09
N GLU A 281 -24.47 3.28 2.52
CA GLU A 281 -24.33 1.97 3.13
C GLU A 281 -23.16 1.94 4.13
N GLU A 282 -23.24 1.03 5.08
CA GLU A 282 -22.24 0.93 6.15
C GLU A 282 -20.91 0.36 5.63
N ILE A 283 -19.81 1.05 5.93
CA ILE A 283 -18.45 0.57 5.68
C ILE A 283 -17.99 -0.20 6.91
N VAL A 284 -17.63 -1.46 6.71
CA VAL A 284 -17.06 -2.31 7.75
C VAL A 284 -15.70 -2.81 7.26
N ILE A 285 -14.64 -2.31 7.89
CA ILE A 285 -13.26 -2.63 7.55
C ILE A 285 -12.84 -3.94 8.22
N GLY A 286 -12.03 -4.73 7.52
CA GLY A 286 -11.25 -5.82 8.08
C GLY A 286 -9.87 -5.87 7.44
N LEU A 287 -8.81 -5.98 8.25
CA LEU A 287 -7.43 -6.08 7.74
C LEU A 287 -7.03 -7.54 7.58
N TYR A 288 -6.41 -7.92 6.46
CA TYR A 288 -6.02 -9.30 6.18
C TYR A 288 -4.59 -9.40 5.61
N GLY A 289 -3.96 -10.56 5.78
CA GLY A 289 -2.62 -10.83 5.24
C GLY A 289 -1.50 -10.43 6.21
N ASP A 290 -0.43 -9.85 5.67
CA ASP A 290 0.78 -9.46 6.41
C ASP A 290 0.58 -8.14 7.17
N VAL A 291 -0.45 -8.07 8.01
CA VAL A 291 -0.83 -6.89 8.79
C VAL A 291 0.11 -6.71 9.98
N LEU A 292 0.51 -5.47 10.26
CA LEU A 292 1.29 -5.07 11.42
C LEU A 292 0.40 -4.38 12.45
N GLN A 293 0.80 -4.42 13.73
CA GLN A 293 0.12 -3.67 14.78
C GLN A 293 0.00 -2.18 14.45
N SER A 294 1.05 -1.59 13.86
CA SER A 294 1.07 -0.19 13.43
C SER A 294 -0.02 0.15 12.42
N ASP A 295 -0.44 -0.81 11.57
CA ASP A 295 -1.53 -0.58 10.60
C ASP A 295 -2.87 -0.42 11.32
N LEU A 296 -3.10 -1.22 12.37
CA LEU A 296 -4.31 -1.19 13.18
C LEU A 296 -4.38 0.07 14.06
N GLU A 297 -3.26 0.44 14.69
CA GLU A 297 -3.11 1.69 15.45
C GLU A 297 -3.30 2.92 14.55
N HIS A 298 -2.82 2.84 13.32
CA HIS A 298 -3.01 3.90 12.35
C HIS A 298 -4.47 4.02 11.92
N LEU A 299 -5.16 2.90 11.67
CA LEU A 299 -6.58 2.89 11.36
C LEU A 299 -7.44 3.50 12.50
N GLU A 300 -7.15 3.22 13.78
CA GLU A 300 -7.85 3.85 14.93
C GLU A 300 -7.86 5.39 14.84
N ARG A 301 -6.71 5.96 14.46
CA ARG A 301 -6.51 7.41 14.35
C ARG A 301 -7.29 7.99 13.17
N LEU A 302 -7.22 7.35 12.01
CA LEU A 302 -7.98 7.76 10.82
C LEU A 302 -9.49 7.68 11.08
N LEU A 303 -9.98 6.59 11.68
CA LEU A 303 -11.40 6.42 12.01
C LEU A 303 -11.91 7.52 12.96
N THR A 304 -11.09 7.95 13.93
CA THR A 304 -11.43 9.06 14.81
C THR A 304 -11.61 10.38 14.04
N ALA A 305 -10.70 10.68 13.10
CA ALA A 305 -10.81 11.89 12.28
C ALA A 305 -12.01 11.83 11.31
N ILE A 306 -12.23 10.66 10.68
CA ILE A 306 -13.36 10.42 9.76
C ILE A 306 -14.71 10.68 10.44
N ARG A 307 -14.87 10.29 11.71
CA ARG A 307 -16.11 10.56 12.47
C ARG A 307 -16.46 12.03 12.59
N VAL A 308 -15.45 12.89 12.73
CA VAL A 308 -15.66 14.33 12.85
C VAL A 308 -15.94 14.94 11.47
N VAL A 309 -15.11 14.60 10.48
CA VAL A 309 -15.14 15.26 9.17
C VAL A 309 -16.28 14.74 8.28
N ALA A 310 -16.66 13.48 8.44
CA ALA A 310 -17.64 12.78 7.62
C ALA A 310 -18.68 12.04 8.50
N PRO A 311 -19.47 12.75 9.33
CA PRO A 311 -20.32 12.13 10.36
C PRO A 311 -21.47 11.29 9.80
N THR A 312 -21.81 11.44 8.51
CA THR A 312 -22.82 10.59 7.86
C THR A 312 -22.29 9.22 7.46
N VAL A 313 -20.97 9.05 7.37
CA VAL A 313 -20.35 7.78 6.99
C VAL A 313 -20.36 6.85 8.19
N LYS A 314 -21.17 5.79 8.12
CA LYS A 314 -21.16 4.73 9.14
C LYS A 314 -19.98 3.81 8.87
N ILE A 315 -18.87 4.07 9.54
CA ILE A 315 -17.64 3.30 9.40
C ILE A 315 -17.29 2.59 10.71
N SER A 316 -16.95 1.30 10.60
CA SER A 316 -16.57 0.45 11.73
C SER A 316 -15.55 -0.62 11.31
N TYR A 317 -15.02 -1.35 12.28
CA TYR A 317 -14.11 -2.47 12.12
C TYR A 317 -14.75 -3.78 12.56
N SER A 318 -14.48 -4.90 11.89
CA SER A 318 -14.98 -6.22 12.32
C SER A 318 -13.93 -7.30 12.20
N THR A 319 -13.83 -8.13 13.25
CA THR A 319 -13.06 -9.38 13.23
C THR A 319 -13.81 -10.53 12.55
N ASN A 320 -15.12 -10.38 12.37
CA ASN A 320 -15.99 -11.32 11.68
C ASN A 320 -16.13 -10.91 10.21
N ASP A 321 -15.55 -11.72 9.32
CA ASP A 321 -15.50 -11.52 7.87
C ASP A 321 -16.89 -11.43 7.24
N LYS A 322 -17.91 -12.01 7.89
CA LYS A 322 -19.30 -11.93 7.42
C LYS A 322 -19.87 -10.52 7.45
N TYR A 323 -19.31 -9.63 8.25
CA TYR A 323 -19.76 -8.24 8.29
C TYR A 323 -18.88 -7.28 7.51
N VAL A 324 -17.65 -7.68 7.16
CA VAL A 324 -16.70 -6.83 6.44
C VAL A 324 -17.24 -6.51 5.05
N THR A 325 -17.32 -5.23 4.70
CA THR A 325 -17.77 -4.71 3.39
C THR A 325 -16.65 -3.97 2.64
N LEU A 326 -15.55 -3.64 3.32
CA LEU A 326 -14.32 -3.08 2.75
C LEU A 326 -13.09 -3.82 3.33
N PRO A 327 -12.68 -4.96 2.75
CA PRO A 327 -11.48 -5.65 3.18
C PRO A 327 -10.23 -4.91 2.69
N ILE A 328 -9.21 -4.88 3.54
CA ILE A 328 -7.90 -4.28 3.24
C ILE A 328 -6.86 -5.40 3.33
N HIS A 329 -6.20 -5.69 2.21
CA HIS A 329 -5.27 -6.80 2.07
C HIS A 329 -3.83 -6.31 2.03
N PHE A 330 -3.02 -6.79 2.97
CA PHE A 330 -1.58 -6.59 2.98
C PHE A 330 -0.91 -7.82 2.38
N ALA A 331 -0.37 -7.68 1.18
CA ALA A 331 0.29 -8.77 0.48
C ALA A 331 1.48 -8.25 -0.33
N LYS A 332 2.59 -8.99 -0.31
CA LYS A 332 3.82 -8.55 -0.95
C LYS A 332 3.70 -8.55 -2.46
N CYS A 333 3.99 -7.42 -3.09
CA CYS A 333 4.13 -7.39 -4.54
C CYS A 333 5.41 -8.14 -4.96
N THR A 334 5.22 -9.26 -5.65
CA THR A 334 6.27 -9.96 -6.40
C THR A 334 5.88 -9.94 -7.87
N LYS A 335 6.82 -10.18 -8.78
CA LYS A 335 6.50 -10.26 -10.21
C LYS A 335 5.38 -11.28 -10.49
N GLU A 336 5.47 -12.44 -9.85
CA GLU A 336 4.46 -13.49 -10.01
C GLU A 336 3.09 -13.11 -9.42
N PHE A 337 3.07 -12.42 -8.27
CA PHE A 337 1.83 -11.89 -7.69
C PHE A 337 1.20 -10.84 -8.61
N SER A 338 2.01 -9.90 -9.10
CA SER A 338 1.62 -8.85 -10.03
C SER A 338 0.99 -9.41 -11.30
N ASP A 339 1.67 -10.38 -11.95
CA ASP A 339 1.19 -11.04 -13.17
C ASP A 339 -0.17 -11.74 -12.95
N MET A 340 -0.50 -12.13 -11.72
CA MET A 340 -1.73 -12.85 -11.38
C MET A 340 -2.89 -11.97 -10.96
N PHE A 341 -2.63 -10.86 -10.28
CA PHE A 341 -3.65 -10.19 -9.47
C PHE A 341 -3.93 -8.74 -9.85
N ASN A 342 -2.91 -7.89 -9.86
CA ASN A 342 -3.15 -6.44 -9.89
C ASN A 342 -2.06 -5.62 -10.61
N ASP A 343 -1.12 -6.25 -11.31
CA ASP A 343 -0.05 -5.57 -12.06
C ASP A 343 0.79 -4.59 -11.20
N CYS A 344 0.97 -4.86 -9.91
CA CYS A 344 1.68 -3.97 -9.00
C CYS A 344 3.20 -3.82 -9.25
N TYR A 345 3.84 -4.78 -9.90
CA TYR A 345 5.31 -4.85 -9.95
C TYR A 345 5.88 -3.73 -10.81
N ASP A 346 6.74 -2.90 -10.22
CA ASP A 346 7.28 -1.66 -10.82
C ASP A 346 6.23 -0.60 -11.20
N ASN A 347 4.97 -0.75 -10.76
CA ASN A 347 3.85 0.12 -11.13
C ASN A 347 3.18 0.82 -9.94
N ALA A 348 2.93 0.10 -8.83
CA ALA A 348 2.17 0.65 -7.69
C ALA A 348 2.55 0.01 -6.36
N ALA A 349 2.29 0.75 -5.28
CA ALA A 349 2.49 0.29 -3.91
C ALA A 349 1.16 0.05 -3.15
N GLY A 350 0.04 0.53 -3.70
CA GLY A 350 -1.32 0.29 -3.22
C GLY A 350 -2.32 0.35 -4.37
N TYR A 351 -3.52 -0.16 -4.13
CA TYR A 351 -4.66 -0.02 -5.02
C TYR A 351 -5.97 -0.05 -4.24
N PHE A 352 -6.90 0.83 -4.61
CA PHE A 352 -8.31 0.72 -4.33
C PHE A 352 -9.07 0.21 -5.56
N HIS A 353 -9.86 -0.85 -5.38
CA HIS A 353 -10.65 -1.48 -6.43
C HIS A 353 -12.15 -1.25 -6.22
N PRO A 354 -12.74 -0.17 -6.78
CA PRO A 354 -14.13 0.24 -6.50
C PRO A 354 -15.20 -0.73 -7.06
N ASN A 355 -14.85 -1.55 -8.07
CA ASN A 355 -15.82 -2.33 -8.86
C ASN A 355 -15.77 -3.85 -8.59
N SER A 356 -15.55 -4.23 -7.34
CA SER A 356 -15.50 -5.64 -6.92
C SER A 356 -16.65 -5.94 -5.96
N ASP A 357 -17.09 -7.20 -5.89
CA ASP A 357 -17.80 -7.70 -4.71
C ASP A 357 -16.69 -7.96 -3.69
N PRO A 358 -16.57 -7.19 -2.60
CA PRO A 358 -17.64 -6.72 -1.71
C PRO A 358 -18.17 -5.29 -1.97
N GLU A 359 -19.30 -4.94 -1.35
CA GLU A 359 -20.10 -3.73 -1.58
C GLU A 359 -19.34 -2.40 -1.77
N HIS A 360 -18.26 -2.16 -1.02
CA HIS A 360 -17.45 -0.92 -1.12
C HIS A 360 -16.11 -1.12 -1.82
N GLY A 361 -15.94 -2.23 -2.55
CA GLY A 361 -14.68 -2.64 -3.14
C GLY A 361 -13.69 -3.19 -2.12
N TRP A 362 -12.41 -3.25 -2.48
CA TRP A 362 -11.33 -3.68 -1.59
C TRP A 362 -10.06 -2.88 -1.82
N ILE A 363 -9.20 -2.87 -0.80
CA ILE A 363 -7.90 -2.20 -0.84
C ILE A 363 -6.80 -3.25 -0.80
N TRP A 364 -5.74 -3.05 -1.58
CA TRP A 364 -4.47 -3.75 -1.44
C TRP A 364 -3.36 -2.78 -1.08
N VAL A 365 -2.49 -3.22 -0.16
CA VAL A 365 -1.29 -2.50 0.26
C VAL A 365 -0.09 -3.45 0.14
N ASP A 366 0.98 -2.99 -0.52
CA ASP A 366 2.18 -3.80 -0.69
C ASP A 366 2.90 -4.02 0.65
N SER A 367 2.86 -5.28 1.12
CA SER A 367 3.46 -5.61 2.40
C SER A 367 4.99 -5.57 2.43
N LYS A 368 5.66 -5.35 1.28
CA LYS A 368 7.13 -5.13 1.25
C LYS A 368 7.54 -3.84 1.94
N HIS A 369 6.63 -2.85 2.00
CA HIS A 369 6.89 -1.56 2.62
C HIS A 369 6.60 -1.60 4.12
N THR A 370 7.29 -0.73 4.86
CA THR A 370 7.20 -0.60 6.33
C THR A 370 7.26 0.88 6.71
N GLY A 371 6.92 1.19 7.97
CA GLY A 371 6.97 2.55 8.51
C GLY A 371 6.00 3.51 7.81
N ASP A 372 6.35 4.79 7.79
CA ASP A 372 5.46 5.87 7.33
C ASP A 372 4.99 5.68 5.90
N PHE A 373 5.85 5.26 4.98
CA PHE A 373 5.45 5.03 3.59
C PHE A 373 4.31 4.00 3.46
N ARG A 374 4.33 2.94 4.28
CA ARG A 374 3.25 1.94 4.32
C ARG A 374 1.94 2.55 4.84
N LEU A 375 2.01 3.40 5.85
CA LEU A 375 0.85 4.07 6.44
C LEU A 375 0.27 5.15 5.50
N SER A 376 1.14 5.84 4.76
CA SER A 376 0.76 6.78 3.71
C SER A 376 -0.04 6.08 2.60
N ILE A 377 0.42 4.92 2.12
CA ILE A 377 -0.33 4.10 1.15
C ILE A 377 -1.71 3.73 1.72
N LEU A 378 -1.78 3.23 2.96
CA LEU A 378 -3.06 2.87 3.58
C LEU A 378 -4.02 4.07 3.64
N THR A 379 -3.51 5.24 4.02
CA THR A 379 -4.31 6.48 4.07
C THR A 379 -4.80 6.90 2.69
N HIS A 380 -3.91 6.84 1.68
CA HIS A 380 -4.23 7.16 0.29
C HIS A 380 -5.37 6.29 -0.24
N GLU A 381 -5.23 4.97 -0.14
CA GLU A 381 -6.25 4.04 -0.65
C GLU A 381 -7.56 4.12 0.14
N LEU A 382 -7.49 4.40 1.45
CA LEU A 382 -8.69 4.68 2.24
C LEU A 382 -9.37 5.98 1.80
N GLY A 383 -8.60 7.00 1.42
CA GLY A 383 -9.10 8.23 0.83
C GLY A 383 -9.92 7.97 -0.43
N HIS A 384 -9.44 7.09 -1.32
CA HIS A 384 -10.21 6.65 -2.48
C HIS A 384 -11.50 5.93 -2.11
N ALA A 385 -11.45 5.02 -1.14
CA ALA A 385 -12.65 4.32 -0.65
C ALA A 385 -13.69 5.28 -0.04
N LEU A 386 -13.26 6.46 0.42
CA LEU A 386 -14.11 7.54 0.92
C LEU A 386 -14.54 8.55 -0.16
N GLY A 387 -14.12 8.35 -1.41
CA GLY A 387 -14.53 9.16 -2.56
C GLY A 387 -13.57 10.28 -2.98
N LEU A 388 -12.35 10.33 -2.41
CA LEU A 388 -11.33 11.27 -2.88
C LEU A 388 -10.69 10.79 -4.18
N ASN A 389 -10.53 11.70 -5.13
CA ASN A 389 -9.73 11.47 -6.33
C ASN A 389 -8.29 11.96 -6.11
N HIS A 390 -7.41 11.61 -7.04
CA HIS A 390 -6.06 12.15 -7.04
C HIS A 390 -6.06 13.67 -7.25
N ASN A 391 -4.97 14.32 -6.85
CA ASN A 391 -4.71 15.72 -7.20
C ASN A 391 -3.19 15.97 -7.33
N PHE A 392 -2.76 17.24 -7.47
CA PHE A 392 -1.34 17.62 -7.43
C PHE A 392 -1.01 18.61 -6.30
N CYS A 393 -1.86 18.72 -5.30
CA CYS A 393 -1.56 19.54 -4.15
C CYS A 393 -0.50 18.86 -3.29
N HIS A 394 0.71 19.44 -3.26
CA HIS A 394 1.90 18.86 -2.62
C HIS A 394 1.68 18.21 -1.24
N SER A 395 0.86 18.81 -0.38
CA SER A 395 0.60 18.31 0.97
C SER A 395 -0.56 17.31 1.08
N SER A 396 -1.29 17.05 0.00
CA SER A 396 -2.38 16.06 -0.02
C SER A 396 -1.79 14.66 0.05
N VAL A 397 -2.39 13.79 0.87
CA VAL A 397 -2.07 12.36 0.78
C VAL A 397 -2.50 11.78 -0.57
N MET A 398 -3.51 12.36 -1.21
CA MET A 398 -3.99 11.99 -2.56
C MET A 398 -3.13 12.56 -3.71
N SER A 399 -1.99 13.18 -3.43
CA SER A 399 -1.20 13.85 -4.46
C SER A 399 -0.33 12.91 -5.29
N TYR A 400 -0.36 13.09 -6.61
CA TYR A 400 0.56 12.48 -7.58
C TYR A 400 1.66 13.45 -8.07
N SER A 401 1.79 14.61 -7.42
CA SER A 401 2.94 15.49 -7.66
C SER A 401 4.23 14.76 -7.34
N LYS A 402 5.22 14.81 -8.25
CA LYS A 402 6.58 14.28 -8.00
C LYS A 402 7.31 14.91 -6.81
N PHE A 403 6.75 15.98 -6.26
CA PHE A 403 7.28 16.67 -5.10
C PHE A 403 6.45 16.40 -3.85
N SER A 404 5.38 15.61 -3.89
CA SER A 404 4.47 15.38 -2.75
C SER A 404 5.19 14.89 -1.49
N ASP A 405 4.64 15.27 -0.35
CA ASP A 405 5.05 14.70 0.92
C ASP A 405 4.46 13.29 1.07
N ASP A 406 5.21 12.36 1.67
CA ASP A 406 4.71 11.02 2.03
C ASP A 406 3.87 11.10 3.32
N ASN A 407 2.81 11.91 3.30
CA ASN A 407 1.96 12.15 4.46
C ASN A 407 1.22 10.88 4.85
N ILE A 408 1.22 10.56 6.15
CA ILE A 408 0.53 9.39 6.69
C ILE A 408 -0.89 9.71 7.14
N TYR A 409 -1.46 10.87 6.81
CA TYR A 409 -2.74 11.32 7.35
C TYR A 409 -3.46 12.21 6.35
N PHE A 410 -4.77 12.40 6.55
CA PHE A 410 -5.54 13.37 5.76
C PHE A 410 -5.16 14.78 6.19
N GLU A 411 -4.55 15.54 5.28
CA GLU A 411 -4.17 16.94 5.51
C GLU A 411 -5.38 17.87 5.34
N HIS A 412 -5.24 19.17 5.62
CA HIS A 412 -6.34 20.16 5.55
C HIS A 412 -7.21 20.04 4.30
N ILE A 413 -6.60 19.93 3.13
CA ILE A 413 -7.33 19.86 1.86
C ILE A 413 -8.06 18.53 1.68
N ASP A 414 -7.50 17.42 2.14
CA ASP A 414 -8.14 16.11 2.14
C ASP A 414 -9.37 16.14 3.06
N LEU A 415 -9.19 16.71 4.26
CA LEU A 415 -10.27 16.90 5.23
C LEU A 415 -11.37 17.84 4.71
N MET A 416 -11.01 18.93 4.03
CA MET A 416 -11.99 19.83 3.40
C MET A 416 -12.80 19.10 2.33
N MET A 417 -12.15 18.29 1.48
CA MET A 417 -12.83 17.52 0.45
C MET A 417 -13.73 16.43 1.06
N LEU A 418 -13.25 15.68 2.04
CA LEU A 418 -14.06 14.69 2.78
C LEU A 418 -15.26 15.36 3.46
N HIS A 419 -15.07 16.53 4.06
CA HIS A 419 -16.13 17.31 4.68
C HIS A 419 -17.21 17.67 3.65
N ALA A 420 -16.81 18.15 2.48
CA ALA A 420 -17.73 18.51 1.41
C ALA A 420 -18.49 17.30 0.85
N ILE A 421 -17.80 16.19 0.57
CA ILE A 421 -18.40 14.95 0.04
C ILE A 421 -19.44 14.39 1.00
N HIS A 422 -19.11 14.37 2.30
CA HIS A 422 -19.91 13.71 3.34
C HIS A 422 -20.70 14.69 4.20
N HIS A 423 -20.97 15.90 3.68
CA HIS A 423 -21.73 16.89 4.42
C HIS A 423 -23.18 16.39 4.69
N PRO A 424 -23.69 16.48 5.93
CA PRO A 424 -25.02 15.97 6.29
C PRO A 424 -26.17 16.51 5.44
N ASP A 425 -26.10 17.80 5.10
CA ASP A 425 -27.16 18.48 4.36
C ASP A 425 -27.13 18.19 2.84
N LEU A 426 -26.05 17.61 2.31
CA LEU A 426 -25.95 17.28 0.89
C LEU A 426 -26.42 15.86 0.61
N GLN A 427 -27.64 15.73 0.10
CA GLN A 427 -28.22 14.42 -0.27
C GLN A 427 -28.02 14.09 -1.75
N GLY A 428 -27.84 15.11 -2.59
CA GLY A 428 -27.77 14.95 -4.04
C GLY A 428 -29.08 14.43 -4.66
N ARG A 429 -29.12 14.33 -5.99
CA ARG A 429 -30.27 13.74 -6.70
C ARG A 429 -30.00 12.26 -6.94
N LYS A 430 -30.89 11.40 -6.41
CA LYS A 430 -30.74 9.94 -6.47
C LYS A 430 -29.39 9.45 -5.90
N GLY A 431 -28.89 10.11 -4.86
CA GLY A 431 -27.61 9.76 -4.23
C GLY A 431 -26.36 10.26 -4.96
N VAL A 432 -26.51 11.06 -6.02
CA VAL A 432 -25.38 11.67 -6.74
C VAL A 432 -25.35 13.17 -6.45
N ILE A 433 -24.21 13.66 -5.97
CA ILE A 433 -23.95 15.07 -5.68
C ILE A 433 -23.28 15.71 -6.89
N SER A 434 -23.80 16.87 -7.30
CA SER A 434 -23.29 17.69 -8.39
C SER A 434 -22.88 19.09 -7.92
N THR A 435 -22.16 19.84 -8.75
CA THR A 435 -21.79 21.24 -8.46
C THR A 435 -23.00 22.11 -8.13
N ASN A 436 -24.16 21.88 -8.76
CA ASN A 436 -25.38 22.64 -8.45
C ASN A 436 -25.85 22.41 -7.03
N ASP A 437 -25.75 21.17 -6.53
CA ASP A 437 -26.21 20.86 -5.17
C ASP A 437 -25.38 21.64 -4.14
N TYR A 438 -24.07 21.80 -4.36
CA TYR A 438 -23.21 22.66 -3.53
C TYR A 438 -23.60 24.14 -3.62
N VAL A 439 -23.81 24.65 -4.84
CA VAL A 439 -24.20 26.05 -5.08
C VAL A 439 -25.51 26.39 -4.39
N ASP A 440 -26.53 25.55 -4.57
CA ASP A 440 -27.86 25.77 -4.03
C ASP A 440 -27.88 25.61 -2.50
N GLN A 441 -27.16 24.63 -1.96
CA GLN A 441 -27.17 24.32 -0.52
C GLN A 441 -26.37 25.33 0.33
N PHE A 442 -25.23 25.80 -0.19
CA PHE A 442 -24.31 26.66 0.56
C PHE A 442 -24.22 28.09 0.02
N ASP A 443 -25.09 28.48 -0.92
CA ASP A 443 -25.12 29.81 -1.54
C ASP A 443 -23.76 30.20 -2.16
N LEU A 444 -23.12 29.25 -2.85
CA LEU A 444 -21.77 29.42 -3.40
C LEU A 444 -21.79 30.18 -4.74
N ASN A 445 -20.75 30.97 -5.00
CA ASN A 445 -20.61 31.66 -6.28
C ASN A 445 -20.04 30.74 -7.37
N ARG A 446 -20.88 30.35 -8.32
CA ARG A 446 -20.50 29.53 -9.48
C ARG A 446 -19.34 30.11 -10.29
N ASP A 447 -19.31 31.42 -10.54
CA ASP A 447 -18.23 32.06 -11.32
C ASP A 447 -16.89 31.96 -10.57
N LYS A 448 -16.92 32.00 -9.24
CA LYS A 448 -15.73 31.83 -8.40
C LYS A 448 -15.24 30.37 -8.37
N ILE A 449 -16.15 29.39 -8.43
CA ILE A 449 -15.79 27.98 -8.62
C ILE A 449 -15.08 27.79 -9.97
N GLU A 450 -15.63 28.37 -11.04
CA GLU A 450 -14.98 28.29 -12.37
C GLU A 450 -13.62 29.01 -12.39
N GLN A 451 -13.49 30.17 -11.74
CA GLN A 451 -12.21 30.85 -11.58
C GLN A 451 -11.17 29.97 -10.87
N TYR A 452 -11.55 29.27 -9.80
CA TYR A 452 -10.65 28.33 -9.14
C TYR A 452 -10.34 27.11 -10.01
N LYS A 453 -11.27 26.63 -10.83
CA LYS A 453 -10.99 25.54 -11.78
C LYS A 453 -9.97 25.94 -12.85
N GLU A 454 -10.00 27.20 -13.30
CA GLU A 454 -9.02 27.75 -14.25
C GLU A 454 -7.60 27.87 -13.65
N ASP A 455 -7.50 28.13 -12.34
CA ASP A 455 -6.23 28.21 -11.60
C ASP A 455 -6.26 27.32 -10.35
N ILE A 456 -6.41 26.02 -10.57
CA ILE A 456 -6.68 25.04 -9.51
C ILE A 456 -5.54 24.94 -8.48
N ALA A 457 -4.30 25.24 -8.88
CA ALA A 457 -3.16 25.21 -7.98
C ALA A 457 -3.31 26.20 -6.81
N THR A 458 -4.02 27.32 -6.98
CA THR A 458 -4.25 28.31 -5.92
C THR A 458 -5.06 27.75 -4.75
N THR A 459 -5.84 26.70 -4.98
CA THR A 459 -6.66 26.05 -3.96
C THR A 459 -5.83 25.17 -3.00
N CYS A 460 -4.64 24.71 -3.43
CA CYS A 460 -3.77 23.82 -2.66
C CYS A 460 -3.16 24.45 -1.39
N HIS A 461 -3.20 25.78 -1.25
CA HIS A 461 -2.60 26.49 -0.12
C HIS A 461 -3.58 26.72 1.04
N LYS A 462 -4.81 26.22 0.92
CA LYS A 462 -5.84 26.36 1.95
C LYS A 462 -5.52 25.48 3.16
N LYS A 463 -5.29 26.10 4.31
CA LYS A 463 -5.06 25.45 5.60
C LYS A 463 -5.84 26.15 6.72
N PRO A 464 -7.17 25.97 6.78
CA PRO A 464 -7.96 26.56 7.85
C PRO A 464 -7.57 25.93 9.20
N SER A 465 -7.20 26.75 10.18
CA SER A 465 -6.70 26.29 11.48
C SER A 465 -7.70 25.43 12.27
N GLU A 466 -8.99 25.55 11.93
CA GLU A 466 -10.06 24.76 12.50
C GLU A 466 -9.93 23.26 12.19
N TYR A 467 -9.14 22.87 11.19
CA TYR A 467 -8.81 21.46 10.93
C TYR A 467 -7.54 20.98 11.66
N ASP A 468 -6.76 21.86 12.30
CA ASP A 468 -5.47 21.50 12.92
C ASP A 468 -5.62 20.39 13.96
N PHE A 469 -6.70 20.40 14.74
CA PHE A 469 -6.94 19.36 15.74
C PHE A 469 -7.18 17.96 15.13
N LEU A 470 -7.71 17.90 13.90
CA LEU A 470 -7.90 16.63 13.18
C LEU A 470 -6.58 16.11 12.63
N VAL A 471 -5.70 17.01 12.18
CA VAL A 471 -4.32 16.66 11.83
C VAL A 471 -3.57 16.15 13.07
N ASP A 472 -3.71 16.82 14.21
CA ASP A 472 -3.11 16.40 15.47
C ASP A 472 -3.58 15.01 15.95
N ILE A 473 -4.88 14.71 15.82
CA ILE A 473 -5.43 13.39 16.20
C ILE A 473 -4.82 12.27 15.36
N GLN A 474 -4.56 12.53 14.07
CA GLN A 474 -4.01 11.54 13.15
C GLN A 474 -2.50 11.34 13.32
N THR A 475 -1.79 12.38 13.75
CA THR A 475 -0.32 12.40 13.85
C THR A 475 0.22 12.05 15.23
N LYS A 476 -0.59 12.17 16.29
CA LYS A 476 -0.16 11.80 17.65
C LYS A 476 0.28 10.34 17.70
N SER A 477 1.53 10.15 18.09
CA SER A 477 2.12 8.84 18.41
C SER A 477 1.75 8.49 19.85
N TYR A 478 1.33 7.25 20.09
CA TYR A 478 1.18 6.71 21.44
C TYR A 478 2.51 6.18 21.98
#